data_AF-A0A6M0AK21-F1
#
_entry.id   AF-A0A6M0AK21-F1
#
_cell.length_a   1.000
_cell.length_b   1.000
_cell.length_c   1.000
_cell.angle_alpha   90.00
_cell.angle_beta   90.00
_cell.angle_gamma   90.00
#
_symmetry.space_group_name_H-M   'P 1'
#
loop_
_entity.id
_entity.type
_entity.pdbx_description
1 polymer ?
#
loop_
_entity_poly.entity_id
_entity_poly.type
_entity_poly.pdbx_seq_one_letter_code
_entity_poly.pdbx_strand_id
1 'polypeptide(L)' 'SNIWTGIEKTPGVCGGDARIANTRIPVWVLVQARNLGSSQGNRIGIE' A
#
# COMPACT_ATOMS: atom_id res chain seq x y z
N SER A 1 -19.67 9.23 3.52
CA SER A 1 -18.74 9.11 2.37
C SER A 1 -17.58 8.24 2.80
N ASN A 2 -17.16 7.27 1.99
CA ASN A 2 -16.05 6.39 2.34
C ASN A 2 -14.74 7.08 1.96
N ILE A 3 -14.23 7.91 2.89
CA ILE A 3 -13.01 8.69 2.69
C ILE A 3 -11.84 7.84 3.14
N TRP A 4 -11.08 7.31 2.18
CA TRP A 4 -9.89 6.52 2.47
C TRP A 4 -8.71 7.46 2.70
N THR A 5 -8.45 7.83 3.96
CA THR A 5 -7.36 8.73 4.32
C THR A 5 -6.02 8.16 3.85
N GLY A 6 -5.28 8.95 3.07
CA GLY A 6 -3.96 8.55 2.57
C GLY A 6 -3.98 7.63 1.34
N ILE A 7 -5.15 7.39 0.73
CA ILE A 7 -5.25 6.67 -0.55
C ILE A 7 -5.77 7.61 -1.64
N GLU A 8 -5.06 7.67 -2.75
CA GLU A 8 -5.42 8.48 -3.92
C GLU A 8 -5.64 7.60 -5.14
N LYS A 9 -6.57 8.03 -6.02
CA LYS A 9 -6.75 7.44 -7.35
C LYS A 9 -6.79 8.56 -8.37
N THR A 10 -5.80 8.60 -9.25
CA THR A 10 -5.68 9.65 -10.28
C THR A 10 -5.53 8.96 -11.64
N PRO A 11 -6.42 9.24 -12.61
CA PRO A 11 -6.26 8.74 -13.97
C PRO A 11 -4.88 9.08 -14.53
N GLY A 12 -4.22 8.10 -15.15
CA GLY A 12 -2.89 8.27 -15.74
C GLY A 12 -1.71 8.13 -14.78
N VAL A 13 -1.94 8.00 -13.46
CA VAL A 13 -0.88 7.67 -12.47
C VAL A 13 -1.05 6.21 -12.05
N CYS A 14 0.04 5.42 -12.07
CA CYS A 14 -0.01 3.99 -11.75
C CYS A 14 -1.07 3.22 -12.55
N GLY A 15 -1.25 3.54 -13.84
CA GLY A 15 -2.28 2.90 -14.68
C GLY A 15 -3.73 3.25 -14.30
N GLY A 16 -3.95 4.18 -13.37
CA GLY A 16 -5.26 4.49 -12.81
C GLY A 16 -5.60 3.69 -11.55
N ASP A 17 -4.68 2.88 -11.02
CA ASP A 17 -4.86 2.16 -9.76
C ASP A 17 -4.84 3.08 -8.54
N ALA A 18 -5.46 2.61 -7.45
CA ALA A 18 -5.36 3.25 -6.15
C ALA A 18 -3.93 3.13 -5.61
N ARG A 19 -3.41 4.20 -5.01
CA ARG A 19 -2.03 4.30 -4.53
C ARG A 19 -1.97 5.02 -3.18
N ILE A 20 -0.84 4.85 -2.47
CA ILE A 20 -0.56 5.64 -1.28
C ILE A 20 -0.41 7.11 -1.69
N ALA A 21 -1.10 8.01 -0.99
CA ALA A 21 -1.12 9.44 -1.28
C ALA A 21 0.29 10.02 -1.35
N ASN A 22 0.52 10.94 -2.30
CA ASN A 22 1.83 11.56 -2.56
C ASN A 22 2.95 10.58 -2.97
N THR A 23 2.62 9.35 -3.35
CA THR A 23 3.60 8.38 -3.88
C THR A 23 3.18 7.87 -5.25
N ARG A 24 4.08 7.13 -5.92
CA ARG A 24 3.75 6.26 -7.06
C ARG A 24 3.81 4.78 -6.66
N ILE A 25 3.32 4.45 -5.46
CA ILE A 25 3.26 3.09 -4.94
C ILE A 25 1.79 2.62 -4.98
N PRO A 26 1.41 1.78 -5.95
CA PRO A 26 0.07 1.20 -6.00
C PRO A 26 -0.20 0.35 -4.76
N VAL A 27 -1.45 0.34 -4.27
CA VAL A 27 -1.86 -0.47 -3.11
C VAL A 27 -1.61 -1.96 -3.37
N TRP A 28 -1.80 -2.41 -4.62
CA TRP A 28 -1.58 -3.82 -4.98
C TRP A 28 -0.13 -4.26 -4.75
N VAL A 29 0.86 -3.37 -4.84
CA VAL A 29 2.27 -3.70 -4.55
C VAL A 29 2.44 -4.10 -3.09
N LEU A 30 1.76 -3.44 -2.17
CA LEU A 30 1.78 -3.78 -0.74
C LEU A 30 1.09 -5.13 -0.48
N VAL A 31 0.00 -5.42 -1.20
CA VAL A 31 -0.68 -6.73 -1.14
C VAL A 31 0.24 -7.84 -1.65
N GLN A 32 0.94 -7.62 -2.77
CA GLN A 32 1.91 -8.58 -3.29
C GLN A 32 3.07 -8.78 -2.32
N ALA A 33 3.63 -7.73 -1.74
CA ALA A 33 4.67 -7.83 -0.72
C ALA A 33 4.21 -8.67 0.48
N ARG A 34 2.98 -8.46 0.96
CA ARG A 34 2.38 -9.27 2.03
C ARG A 34 2.27 -10.75 1.64
N ASN A 35 1.82 -11.04 0.42
CA ASN A 35 1.70 -12.41 -0.09
C ASN A 35 3.06 -13.12 -0.24
N LEU A 36 4.11 -12.36 -0.56
CA LEU A 36 5.48 -12.86 -0.63
C LEU A 36 6.14 -13.05 0.74
N GLY A 37 5.39 -12.88 1.83
CA GLY A 37 5.89 -13.06 3.19
C GLY A 37 6.58 -11.83 3.78
N SER A 38 6.55 -10.67 3.11
CA SER A 38 6.94 -9.40 3.70
C SER A 38 5.88 -8.99 4.73
N SER A 39 5.99 -9.60 5.89
CA SER A 39 5.24 -9.18 7.07
C SER A 39 5.87 -7.87 7.53
N GLN A 40 5.09 -6.80 7.60
CA GLN A 40 5.51 -5.58 8.30
C GLN A 40 5.98 -6.01 9.69
N GLY A 41 7.27 -5.81 9.95
CA GLY A 41 7.97 -6.47 11.04
C GLY A 41 7.44 -6.02 12.39
N ASN A 42 6.54 -6.80 12.99
CA ASN A 42 6.45 -6.89 14.43
C ASN A 42 7.27 -8.10 14.87
N ARG A 43 8.58 -7.88 15.09
CA ARG A 43 9.42 -8.79 15.85
C ARG A 43 9.83 -8.07 17.13
N ILE A 44 8.93 -8.03 18.11
CA ILE A 44 9.34 -7.89 19.51
C ILE A 44 9.57 -9.29 20.08
N GLY A 45 10.62 -9.94 19.60
CA GLY A 45 11.19 -11.07 20.31
C GLY A 45 12.10 -10.51 21.38
N ILE A 46 11.55 -10.25 22.57
CA ILE A 46 12.36 -10.39 23.78
C ILE A 46 12.72 -11.88 23.87
N GLU A 47 14.00 -12.13 24.11
CA GLU A 47 14.72 -13.40 24.21
C GLU A 47 13.90 -14.68 24.49
#